data_AF-A0A8C2VJ92-F1
#
_entry.id   AF-A0A8C2VJ92-F1
#
_cell.length_a   1.000
_cell.length_b   1.000
_cell.length_c   1.000
_cell.angle_alpha   90.00
_cell.angle_beta   90.00
_cell.angle_gamma   90.00
#
_symmetry.space_group_name_H-M   'P 1'
#
loop_
_entity.id
_entity.type
_entity.pdbx_description
1 polymer ?
#
loop_
_entity_poly.entity_id
_entity_poly.type
_entity_poly.pdbx_seq_one_letter_code
_entity_poly.pdbx_strand_id
1 'polypeptide(L)'
;MPYSKQPNNCQILSLLQWPLSYLAIFWILQPLFISLLFTPLWLLPALYFVWLLLDWKTPEQGGRRSAWVRNWYIWTHIRDYFPIKLVKTEDLSPERNYIMGVHPHGLLTFGAFCNFCTEATGFSKTFPGITPHLATLSWFFKIPFIRDYLMAKGVCSVSQPAINYLLSHGTGNLVGIVVGGVGEALQSVPNTTTLILRKRKGFVRTALQHGAHLVPTFTFGETEVFDQVLFHESSRMYKFQAFFRRIFGFYFCVFYGQGFHQGSPGILPYSRPIVTVVGEPLLLPQIEKPSQEMVDKYHALYMDALSKLFEKHKTQYGCSDSQKLLFL
;
A
#
# COMPACT_ATOMS: atom_id res chain seq x y z
N MET A 1 2.92 -12.24 26.20
CA MET A 1 3.48 -12.32 24.83
C MET A 1 5.00 -12.37 24.95
N PRO A 2 5.72 -13.28 24.28
CA PRO A 2 7.18 -13.19 24.28
C PRO A 2 7.56 -11.85 23.66
N TYR A 3 8.37 -11.07 24.39
CA TYR A 3 8.75 -9.71 24.03
C TYR A 3 9.35 -9.69 22.62
N SER A 4 8.81 -8.83 21.75
CA SER A 4 9.40 -8.50 20.46
C SER A 4 10.86 -8.10 20.66
N LYS A 5 11.76 -8.58 19.79
CA LYS A 5 13.19 -8.25 19.86
C LYS A 5 13.35 -6.74 19.78
N GLN A 6 14.08 -6.15 20.72
CA GLN A 6 14.32 -4.70 20.73
C GLN A 6 15.14 -4.34 19.47
N PRO A 7 14.68 -3.36 18.67
CA PRO A 7 15.41 -2.93 17.50
C PRO A 7 16.68 -2.21 17.93
N ASN A 8 17.78 -2.41 17.19
CA ASN A 8 18.96 -1.58 17.35
C ASN A 8 18.73 -0.17 16.76
N ASN A 9 19.64 0.77 17.05
CA ASN A 9 19.49 2.17 16.60
C ASN A 9 19.33 2.30 15.08
N CYS A 10 20.01 1.46 14.29
CA CYS A 10 19.89 1.48 12.83
C CYS A 10 18.49 1.03 12.37
N GLN A 11 17.94 -0.01 12.99
CA GLN A 11 16.58 -0.49 12.74
C GLN A 11 15.54 0.56 13.15
N ILE A 12 15.74 1.21 14.30
CA ILE A 12 14.87 2.31 14.76
C ILE A 12 14.83 3.43 13.71
N LEU A 13 15.99 3.92 13.27
CA LEU A 13 16.09 4.96 12.26
C LEU A 13 15.46 4.52 10.93
N SER A 14 15.62 3.24 10.56
CA SER A 14 15.02 2.68 9.35
C SER A 14 13.49 2.63 9.43
N LEU A 15 12.94 2.23 10.56
CA LEU A 15 11.49 2.20 10.80
C LEU A 15 10.89 3.61 10.85
N LEU A 16 11.63 4.57 11.41
CA LEU A 16 11.23 5.97 11.48
C LEU A 16 11.51 6.75 10.18
N GLN A 17 12.11 6.13 9.16
CA GLN A 17 12.51 6.81 7.94
C GLN A 17 11.33 7.51 7.26
N TRP A 18 10.17 6.86 7.15
CA TRP A 18 8.96 7.46 6.59
C TRP A 18 8.42 8.63 7.39
N PRO A 19 8.05 8.46 8.68
CA PRO A 19 7.52 9.58 9.45
C PRO A 19 8.52 10.74 9.52
N LEU A 20 9.82 10.47 9.69
CA LEU A 20 10.84 11.52 9.69
C LEU A 20 10.97 12.21 8.34
N SER A 21 10.90 11.48 7.22
CA SER A 21 10.93 12.08 5.89
C SER A 21 9.71 12.98 5.64
N TYR A 22 8.52 12.54 6.03
CA TYR A 22 7.32 13.35 5.91
C TYR A 22 7.38 14.59 6.80
N LEU A 23 7.82 14.45 8.05
CA LEU A 23 8.03 15.58 8.95
C LEU A 23 9.05 16.57 8.39
N ALA A 24 10.19 16.09 7.87
CA ALA A 24 11.18 16.93 7.23
C ALA A 24 10.63 17.64 5.99
N ILE A 25 9.86 16.95 5.15
CA ILE A 25 9.24 17.57 3.97
C ILE A 25 8.25 18.68 4.37
N PHE A 26 7.35 18.41 5.32
CA PHE A 26 6.31 19.36 5.71
C PHE A 26 6.83 20.52 6.56
N TRP A 27 7.75 20.27 7.49
CA TRP A 27 8.15 21.27 8.48
C TRP A 27 9.49 21.95 8.17
N ILE A 28 10.29 21.38 7.28
CA ILE A 28 11.60 21.93 6.93
C ILE A 28 11.64 22.31 5.45
N LEU A 29 11.48 21.34 4.55
CA LEU A 29 11.70 21.56 3.13
C LEU A 29 10.65 22.49 2.52
N GLN A 30 9.35 22.27 2.78
CA GLN A 30 8.30 23.14 2.22
C GLN A 30 8.38 24.59 2.74
N PRO A 31 8.49 24.86 4.06
CA PRO A 31 8.63 26.22 4.55
C PRO A 31 9.90 26.90 4.04
N LEU A 32 11.03 26.17 4.00
CA LEU A 32 12.28 26.67 3.40
C LEU A 32 12.09 27.02 1.93
N PHE A 33 11.42 26.17 1.17
CA PHE A 33 11.19 26.40 -0.25
C PHE A 33 10.31 27.62 -0.52
N ILE A 34 9.28 27.81 0.31
CA ILE A 34 8.41 28.98 0.27
C ILE A 34 9.18 30.23 0.70
N SER A 35 10.01 30.16 1.74
CA SER A 35 10.78 31.31 2.20
C SER A 35 11.81 31.77 1.17
N LEU A 36 12.44 30.84 0.43
CA LEU A 36 13.37 31.14 -0.66
C LEU A 36 12.76 32.00 -1.77
N LEU A 37 11.44 31.93 -2.01
CA LEU A 37 10.73 32.81 -2.98
C LEU A 37 10.86 34.30 -2.61
N PHE A 38 11.13 34.62 -1.36
CA PHE A 38 11.26 35.99 -0.85
C PHE A 38 12.72 36.41 -0.67
N THR A 39 13.66 35.70 -1.29
CA THR A 39 15.11 35.96 -1.21
C THR A 39 15.71 36.11 -2.62
N PRO A 40 16.99 36.53 -2.76
CA PRO A 40 17.68 36.51 -4.06
C PRO A 40 17.74 35.13 -4.73
N LEU A 41 17.47 34.05 -3.99
CA LEU A 41 17.43 32.67 -4.49
C LEU A 41 16.06 32.24 -5.04
N TRP A 42 15.10 33.16 -5.20
CA TRP A 42 13.72 32.88 -5.63
C TRP A 42 13.60 32.11 -6.96
N LEU A 43 14.62 32.22 -7.84
CA LEU A 43 14.66 31.49 -9.10
C LEU A 43 14.64 29.98 -8.90
N LEU A 44 15.24 29.46 -7.82
CA LEU A 44 15.25 28.02 -7.53
C LEU A 44 13.81 27.47 -7.31
N PRO A 45 13.01 28.01 -6.38
CA PRO A 45 11.63 27.56 -6.22
C PRO A 45 10.74 27.90 -7.40
N ALA A 46 10.94 29.04 -8.07
CA ALA A 46 10.15 29.38 -9.26
C ALA A 46 10.33 28.37 -10.39
N LEU A 47 11.58 27.99 -10.72
CA LEU A 47 11.87 27.01 -11.75
C LEU A 47 11.26 25.63 -11.43
N TYR A 48 11.33 25.22 -10.17
CA TYR A 48 10.68 23.98 -9.74
C TYR A 48 9.15 24.05 -9.83
N PHE A 49 8.51 25.17 -9.47
CA PHE A 49 7.06 25.32 -9.62
C PHE A 49 6.65 25.31 -11.10
N VAL A 50 7.42 25.94 -11.98
CA VAL A 50 7.21 25.84 -13.43
C VAL A 50 7.32 24.38 -13.88
N TRP A 51 8.37 23.68 -13.46
CA TRP A 51 8.52 22.26 -13.73
C TRP A 51 7.35 21.42 -13.19
N LEU A 52 6.86 21.71 -11.98
CA LEU A 52 5.72 21.03 -11.35
C LEU A 52 4.43 21.17 -12.19
N LEU A 53 4.20 22.36 -12.76
CA LEU A 53 3.07 22.63 -13.64
C LEU A 53 3.18 21.86 -14.96
N LEU A 54 4.38 21.82 -15.55
CA LEU A 54 4.65 21.04 -16.76
C LEU A 54 4.54 19.52 -16.51
N ASP A 55 4.99 19.06 -15.34
CA ASP A 55 4.97 17.66 -14.90
C ASP A 55 3.63 17.26 -14.26
N TRP A 56 2.59 18.09 -14.29
CA TRP A 56 1.41 17.92 -13.45
C TRP A 56 0.70 16.58 -13.62
N LYS A 57 0.66 16.04 -14.84
CA LYS A 57 -0.03 14.78 -15.18
C LYS A 57 0.80 13.51 -14.92
N THR A 58 2.10 13.63 -14.65
CA THR A 58 3.00 12.48 -14.49
C THR A 58 2.53 11.46 -13.43
N PRO A 59 1.98 11.87 -12.26
CA PRO A 59 1.43 10.92 -11.29
C PRO A 59 0.27 10.05 -11.81
N GLU A 60 -0.47 10.55 -12.81
CA GLU A 60 -1.57 9.84 -13.47
C GLU A 60 -1.12 9.09 -14.73
N GLN A 61 0.18 9.16 -15.07
CA GLN A 61 0.76 8.56 -16.27
C GLN A 61 1.84 7.53 -15.92
N GLY A 62 1.68 6.82 -14.80
CA GLY A 62 2.60 5.79 -14.31
C GLY A 62 3.74 6.30 -13.44
N GLY A 63 3.85 7.61 -13.24
CA GLY A 63 4.82 8.24 -12.34
C GLY A 63 6.25 8.18 -12.85
N ARG A 64 7.20 8.51 -11.96
CA ARG A 64 8.64 8.55 -12.24
C ARG A 64 9.39 7.61 -11.29
N ARG A 65 9.48 6.34 -11.67
CA ARG A 65 10.19 5.30 -10.90
C ARG A 65 11.70 5.53 -10.90
N SER A 66 12.35 5.38 -9.74
CA SER A 66 13.80 5.46 -9.61
C SER A 66 14.36 4.14 -9.13
N ALA A 67 15.13 3.46 -9.99
CA ALA A 67 15.81 2.22 -9.60
C ALA A 67 16.73 2.44 -8.40
N TRP A 68 17.40 3.60 -8.32
CA TRP A 68 18.26 3.94 -7.18
C TRP A 68 17.48 4.03 -5.88
N VAL A 69 16.37 4.77 -5.84
CA VAL A 69 15.54 4.90 -4.62
C VAL A 69 14.95 3.55 -4.21
N ARG A 70 14.48 2.74 -5.16
CA ARG A 70 13.91 1.41 -4.88
C ARG A 70 14.93 0.41 -4.34
N ASN A 71 16.22 0.63 -4.58
CA ASN A 71 17.33 -0.21 -4.11
C ASN A 71 18.07 0.38 -2.89
N TRP A 72 17.55 1.42 -2.23
CA TRP A 72 18.18 1.91 -1.01
C TRP A 72 18.27 0.83 0.06
N TYR A 73 19.43 0.73 0.70
CA TYR A 73 19.73 -0.27 1.73
C TYR A 73 18.83 -0.15 2.98
N ILE A 74 18.22 1.01 3.21
CA ILE A 74 17.27 1.20 4.31
C ILE A 74 16.04 0.27 4.18
N TRP A 75 15.65 -0.11 2.96
CA TRP A 75 14.53 -1.03 2.74
C TRP A 75 14.88 -2.47 3.15
N THR A 76 16.14 -2.88 3.02
CA THR A 76 16.56 -4.21 3.49
C THR A 76 16.54 -4.28 5.02
N HIS A 77 16.86 -3.19 5.72
CA HIS A 77 16.69 -3.11 7.17
C HIS A 77 15.22 -3.25 7.62
N ILE A 78 14.28 -2.61 6.91
CA ILE A 78 12.84 -2.77 7.20
C ILE A 78 12.40 -4.23 6.95
N ARG A 79 12.81 -4.82 5.81
CA ARG A 79 12.54 -6.22 5.49
C ARG A 79 13.05 -7.16 6.59
N ASP A 80 14.29 -6.98 7.03
CA ASP A 80 14.95 -7.87 8.01
C ASP A 80 14.43 -7.66 9.43
N TYR A 81 13.84 -6.50 9.71
CA TYR A 81 13.19 -6.23 10.98
C TYR A 81 11.84 -6.96 11.13
N PHE A 82 11.06 -7.06 10.05
CA PHE A 82 9.76 -7.74 10.00
C PHE A 82 9.81 -9.14 9.35
N PRO A 83 10.99 -9.75 9.23
CA PRO A 83 11.26 -10.81 8.25
C PRO A 83 10.31 -10.89 7.03
N ILE A 84 10.23 -9.82 6.22
CA ILE A 84 9.26 -9.70 5.13
C ILE A 84 9.58 -10.68 4.00
N LYS A 85 8.58 -11.47 3.58
CA LYS A 85 8.69 -12.42 2.46
C LYS A 85 7.63 -12.18 1.40
N LEU A 86 8.04 -12.36 0.15
CA LEU A 86 7.16 -12.40 -1.02
C LEU A 86 7.10 -13.85 -1.54
N VAL A 87 5.93 -14.46 -1.47
CA VAL A 87 5.69 -15.83 -1.92
C VAL A 87 4.91 -15.77 -3.21
N LYS A 88 5.51 -16.27 -4.28
CA LYS A 88 4.89 -16.44 -5.58
C LYS A 88 4.28 -17.83 -5.68
N THR A 89 3.00 -17.90 -6.06
CA THR A 89 2.34 -19.19 -6.34
C THR A 89 2.37 -19.56 -7.81
N GLU A 90 2.28 -18.57 -8.70
CA GLU A 90 2.22 -18.77 -10.15
C GLU A 90 3.01 -17.70 -10.91
N ASP A 91 3.37 -18.01 -12.15
CA ASP A 91 3.97 -17.06 -13.08
C ASP A 91 2.97 -16.01 -13.56
N LEU A 92 3.45 -14.77 -13.72
CA LEU A 92 2.70 -13.69 -14.37
C LEU A 92 3.39 -13.40 -15.70
N SER A 93 2.66 -13.56 -16.81
CA SER A 93 3.16 -13.26 -18.14
C SER A 93 3.34 -11.74 -18.34
N PRO A 94 4.50 -11.27 -18.81
CA PRO A 94 4.72 -9.86 -19.12
C PRO A 94 3.93 -9.36 -20.34
N GLU A 95 3.22 -10.24 -21.05
CA GLU A 95 2.35 -9.91 -22.17
C GLU A 95 0.95 -9.43 -21.71
N ARG A 96 0.65 -9.53 -20.41
CA ARG A 96 -0.64 -9.15 -19.84
C ARG A 96 -0.48 -8.08 -18.77
N ASN A 97 -1.54 -7.31 -18.57
CA ASN A 97 -1.66 -6.37 -17.46
C ASN A 97 -2.52 -6.98 -16.35
N TYR A 98 -2.27 -6.53 -15.13
CA TYR A 98 -2.84 -7.13 -13.93
C TYR A 98 -3.34 -6.05 -12.96
N ILE A 99 -4.46 -6.33 -12.30
CA ILE A 99 -4.86 -5.61 -11.09
C ILE A 99 -4.73 -6.58 -9.92
N MET A 100 -3.87 -6.23 -8.97
CA MET A 100 -3.66 -6.99 -7.74
C MET A 100 -4.45 -6.35 -6.61
N GLY A 101 -5.37 -7.11 -6.00
CA GLY A 101 -5.98 -6.67 -4.76
C GLY A 101 -5.10 -7.08 -3.59
N VAL A 102 -4.58 -6.09 -2.86
CA VAL A 102 -3.70 -6.26 -1.72
C VAL A 102 -4.53 -6.25 -0.44
N HIS A 103 -4.44 -7.33 0.34
CA HIS A 103 -5.22 -7.52 1.57
C HIS A 103 -4.35 -8.08 2.70
N PRO A 104 -4.65 -7.78 3.97
CA PRO A 104 -5.42 -6.61 4.44
C PRO A 104 -4.60 -5.32 4.24
N HIS A 105 -5.22 -4.15 4.43
CA HIS A 105 -4.50 -2.88 4.45
C HIS A 105 -3.49 -2.79 5.61
N GLY A 106 -3.85 -3.23 6.82
CA GLY A 106 -3.07 -2.90 8.02
C GLY A 106 -3.03 -1.40 8.30
N LEU A 107 -2.18 -0.96 9.23
CA LEU A 107 -2.04 0.48 9.54
C LEU A 107 -1.14 1.22 8.55
N LEU A 108 0.04 0.66 8.25
CA LEU A 108 1.07 1.30 7.42
C LEU A 108 1.48 0.51 6.16
N THR A 109 0.88 -0.66 5.89
CA THR A 109 1.13 -1.46 4.67
C THR A 109 2.62 -1.83 4.44
N PHE A 110 3.35 -2.22 5.49
CA PHE A 110 4.80 -2.49 5.40
C PHE A 110 5.12 -3.60 4.39
N GLY A 111 4.34 -4.67 4.37
CA GLY A 111 4.49 -5.77 3.43
C GLY A 111 4.31 -5.33 1.99
N ALA A 112 3.17 -4.69 1.68
CA ALA A 112 2.87 -4.19 0.34
C ALA A 112 3.94 -3.19 -0.15
N PHE A 113 4.39 -2.30 0.71
CA PHE A 113 5.46 -1.38 0.36
C PHE A 113 6.77 -2.09 0.03
N CYS A 114 7.26 -2.94 0.93
CA CYS A 114 8.55 -3.59 0.71
C CYS A 114 8.50 -4.48 -0.53
N ASN A 115 7.37 -5.17 -0.76
CA ASN A 115 7.19 -6.10 -1.86
C ASN A 115 6.96 -5.43 -3.22
N PHE A 116 6.20 -4.33 -3.27
CA PHE A 116 5.74 -3.77 -4.55
C PHE A 116 6.36 -2.41 -4.88
N CYS A 117 6.88 -1.68 -3.89
CA CYS A 117 7.50 -0.38 -4.13
C CYS A 117 9.03 -0.46 -4.14
N THR A 118 9.64 -1.44 -3.49
CA THR A 118 11.11 -1.55 -3.38
C THR A 118 11.63 -2.81 -4.05
N GLU A 119 12.95 -3.00 -4.07
CA GLU A 119 13.59 -4.26 -4.46
C GLU A 119 14.07 -5.08 -3.25
N ALA A 120 13.68 -4.71 -2.02
CA ALA A 120 14.15 -5.36 -0.79
C ALA A 120 13.87 -6.87 -0.77
N THR A 121 12.72 -7.30 -1.31
CA THR A 121 12.34 -8.72 -1.44
C THR A 121 12.57 -9.28 -2.84
N GLY A 122 13.26 -8.52 -3.72
CA GLY A 122 13.64 -8.97 -5.05
C GLY A 122 12.48 -9.15 -6.02
N PHE A 123 11.47 -8.29 -5.97
CA PHE A 123 10.27 -8.39 -6.82
C PHE A 123 10.60 -8.63 -8.30
N SER A 124 11.55 -7.86 -8.85
CA SER A 124 11.95 -7.97 -10.27
C SER A 124 12.54 -9.33 -10.65
N LYS A 125 13.13 -10.05 -9.69
CA LYS A 125 13.61 -11.43 -9.88
C LYS A 125 12.48 -12.45 -9.76
N THR A 126 11.54 -12.21 -8.85
CA THR A 126 10.40 -13.10 -8.60
C THR A 126 9.38 -13.04 -9.74
N PHE A 127 9.12 -11.84 -10.29
CA PHE A 127 8.20 -11.60 -11.40
C PHE A 127 8.93 -10.87 -12.54
N PRO A 128 9.77 -11.58 -13.32
CA PRO A 128 10.54 -10.97 -14.39
C PRO A 128 9.63 -10.36 -15.46
N GLY A 129 9.96 -9.15 -15.91
CA GLY A 129 9.17 -8.41 -16.90
C GLY A 129 7.89 -7.76 -16.35
N ILE A 130 7.56 -7.96 -15.07
CA ILE A 130 6.42 -7.30 -14.42
C ILE A 130 6.86 -6.02 -13.73
N THR A 131 6.09 -4.97 -13.95
CA THR A 131 6.30 -3.64 -13.39
C THR A 131 5.20 -3.34 -12.36
N PRO A 132 5.53 -3.39 -11.04
CA PRO A 132 4.56 -3.13 -9.99
C PRO A 132 4.35 -1.62 -9.80
N HIS A 133 3.08 -1.26 -9.60
CA HIS A 133 2.61 0.08 -9.28
C HIS A 133 1.63 -0.01 -8.10
N LEU A 134 2.09 0.30 -6.89
CA LEU A 134 1.19 0.37 -5.74
C LEU A 134 0.41 1.70 -5.80
N ALA A 135 -0.92 1.61 -5.82
CA ALA A 135 -1.80 2.76 -5.92
C ALA A 135 -2.15 3.32 -4.54
N THR A 136 -2.03 4.64 -4.38
CA THR A 136 -2.39 5.35 -3.14
C THR A 136 -3.23 6.60 -3.43
N LEU A 137 -3.67 7.27 -2.36
CA LEU A 137 -4.54 8.44 -2.41
C LEU A 137 -3.96 9.55 -3.32
N SER A 138 -4.75 9.98 -4.31
CA SER A 138 -4.35 10.98 -5.32
C SER A 138 -3.94 12.33 -4.72
N TRP A 139 -4.44 12.67 -3.53
CA TRP A 139 -4.13 13.92 -2.85
C TRP A 139 -2.64 14.07 -2.54
N PHE A 140 -1.93 12.97 -2.22
CA PHE A 140 -0.49 13.03 -1.94
C PHE A 140 0.33 13.54 -3.14
N PHE A 141 -0.17 13.32 -4.37
CA PHE A 141 0.50 13.76 -5.58
C PHE A 141 0.32 15.24 -5.90
N LYS A 142 -0.50 15.96 -5.13
CA LYS A 142 -0.67 17.42 -5.23
C LYS A 142 0.35 18.20 -4.39
N ILE A 143 1.07 17.52 -3.50
CA ILE A 143 2.01 18.15 -2.58
C ILE A 143 3.43 18.06 -3.14
N PRO A 144 4.14 19.21 -3.28
CA PRO A 144 5.56 19.23 -3.65
C PRO A 144 6.43 18.31 -2.78
N PHE A 145 7.45 17.69 -3.39
CA PHE A 145 8.39 16.73 -2.79
C PHE A 145 7.76 15.40 -2.36
N ILE A 146 6.56 15.39 -1.78
CA ILE A 146 5.82 14.16 -1.44
C ILE A 146 5.51 13.38 -2.71
N ARG A 147 4.96 14.05 -3.74
CA ARG A 147 4.64 13.42 -5.02
C ARG A 147 5.86 12.72 -5.63
N ASP A 148 7.02 13.36 -5.60
CA ASP A 148 8.24 12.88 -6.25
C ASP A 148 8.85 11.75 -5.44
N TYR A 149 8.81 11.86 -4.12
CA TYR A 149 9.24 10.80 -3.22
C TYR A 149 8.39 9.53 -3.37
N LEU A 150 7.06 9.67 -3.54
CA LEU A 150 6.17 8.54 -3.80
C LEU A 150 6.41 7.93 -5.18
N MET A 151 6.46 8.76 -6.23
CA MET A 151 6.71 8.31 -7.59
C MET A 151 8.07 7.61 -7.74
N ALA A 152 9.12 8.09 -7.07
CA ALA A 152 10.44 7.48 -7.08
C ALA A 152 10.42 6.02 -6.57
N LYS A 153 9.52 5.72 -5.62
CA LYS A 153 9.27 4.37 -5.10
C LYS A 153 8.31 3.55 -5.99
N GLY A 154 7.83 4.11 -7.09
CA GLY A 154 6.86 3.48 -8.00
C GLY A 154 5.43 3.47 -7.52
N VAL A 155 5.11 4.30 -6.53
CA VAL A 155 3.73 4.51 -6.09
C VAL A 155 3.02 5.41 -7.11
N CYS A 156 1.78 5.08 -7.45
CA CYS A 156 0.94 5.85 -8.37
C CYS A 156 -0.37 6.29 -7.71
N SER A 157 -1.13 7.12 -8.42
CA SER A 157 -2.48 7.53 -8.00
C SER A 157 -3.47 6.38 -8.16
N VAL A 158 -4.35 6.19 -7.18
CA VAL A 158 -5.50 5.27 -7.23
C VAL A 158 -6.70 5.84 -8.00
N SER A 159 -6.52 6.97 -8.71
CA SER A 159 -7.58 7.54 -9.52
C SER A 159 -7.88 6.66 -10.74
N GLN A 160 -9.14 6.70 -11.19
CA GLN A 160 -9.55 5.97 -12.39
C GLN A 160 -8.70 6.33 -13.63
N PRO A 161 -8.38 7.62 -13.93
CA PRO A 161 -7.51 7.96 -15.06
C PRO A 161 -6.12 7.32 -14.97
N ALA A 162 -5.51 7.31 -13.77
CA ALA A 162 -4.18 6.74 -13.57
C ALA A 162 -4.15 5.22 -13.80
N ILE A 163 -5.14 4.51 -13.26
CA ILE A 163 -5.28 3.06 -13.44
C ILE A 163 -5.55 2.76 -14.91
N ASN A 164 -6.46 3.50 -15.55
CA ASN A 164 -6.74 3.33 -16.99
C ASN A 164 -5.50 3.54 -17.84
N TYR A 165 -4.71 4.59 -17.56
CA TYR A 165 -3.48 4.85 -18.29
C TYR A 165 -2.52 3.67 -18.21
N LEU A 166 -2.25 3.17 -17.00
CA LEU A 166 -1.36 2.03 -16.76
C LEU A 166 -1.82 0.74 -17.46
N LEU A 167 -3.13 0.50 -17.51
CA LEU A 167 -3.68 -0.71 -18.12
C LEU A 167 -3.81 -0.62 -19.65
N SER A 168 -3.82 0.59 -20.21
CA SER A 168 -3.90 0.83 -21.67
C SER A 168 -2.55 1.11 -22.33
N HIS A 169 -1.48 1.41 -21.58
CA HIS A 169 -0.17 1.77 -22.13
C HIS A 169 0.89 0.72 -21.78
N GLY A 170 1.20 -0.14 -22.75
CA GLY A 170 2.16 -1.24 -22.60
C GLY A 170 1.56 -2.47 -21.93
N THR A 171 2.40 -3.48 -21.75
CA THR A 171 2.07 -4.75 -21.08
C THR A 171 3.00 -4.99 -19.89
N GLY A 172 2.67 -5.96 -19.03
CA GLY A 172 3.47 -6.30 -17.86
C GLY A 172 3.25 -5.36 -16.68
N ASN A 173 2.26 -4.46 -16.73
CA ASN A 173 1.93 -3.59 -15.63
C ASN A 173 1.09 -4.33 -14.58
N LEU A 174 1.50 -4.25 -13.32
CA LEU A 174 0.79 -4.81 -12.16
C LEU A 174 0.36 -3.67 -11.24
N VAL A 175 -0.92 -3.30 -11.28
CA VAL A 175 -1.48 -2.25 -10.42
C VAL A 175 -1.95 -2.86 -9.11
N GLY A 176 -1.22 -2.60 -8.03
CA GLY A 176 -1.59 -3.01 -6.68
C GLY A 176 -2.58 -2.03 -6.06
N ILE A 177 -3.78 -2.50 -5.68
CA ILE A 177 -4.81 -1.70 -5.04
C ILE A 177 -5.11 -2.30 -3.68
N VAL A 178 -4.96 -1.50 -2.61
CA VAL A 178 -5.41 -1.90 -1.27
C VAL A 178 -6.92 -1.70 -1.18
N VAL A 179 -7.69 -2.75 -1.45
CA VAL A 179 -9.11 -2.64 -1.83
C VAL A 179 -10.01 -2.11 -0.72
N GLY A 180 -9.81 -2.57 0.52
CA GLY A 180 -10.55 -2.05 1.66
C GLY A 180 -10.19 -0.62 2.04
N GLY A 181 -9.02 -0.16 1.59
CA GLY A 181 -8.53 1.20 1.76
C GLY A 181 -8.56 1.63 3.23
N VAL A 182 -8.95 2.88 3.45
CA VAL A 182 -8.96 3.46 4.80
C VAL A 182 -9.97 2.80 5.74
N GLY A 183 -11.01 2.15 5.20
CA GLY A 183 -11.98 1.42 6.02
C GLY A 183 -11.35 0.26 6.78
N GLU A 184 -10.49 -0.52 6.11
CA GLU A 184 -9.75 -1.61 6.74
C GLU A 184 -8.68 -1.08 7.71
N ALA A 185 -7.99 0.00 7.34
CA ALA A 185 -6.96 0.61 8.19
C ALA A 185 -7.48 1.06 9.57
N LEU A 186 -8.78 1.31 9.70
CA LEU A 186 -9.41 1.72 10.97
C LEU A 186 -9.82 0.59 11.87
N GLN A 187 -9.95 -0.59 11.29
CA GLN A 187 -10.35 -1.80 11.97
C GLN A 187 -9.17 -2.78 12.01
N SER A 188 -7.95 -2.27 11.77
CA SER A 188 -6.70 -3.02 11.75
C SER A 188 -6.26 -3.33 13.17
N VAL A 189 -6.84 -4.40 13.74
CA VAL A 189 -6.41 -4.95 15.03
C VAL A 189 -5.81 -6.34 14.84
N PRO A 190 -4.86 -6.77 15.68
CA PRO A 190 -4.20 -8.08 15.54
C PRO A 190 -5.19 -9.25 15.49
N ASN A 191 -4.83 -10.31 14.75
CA ASN A 191 -5.62 -11.54 14.57
C ASN A 191 -6.97 -11.34 13.86
N THR A 192 -7.18 -10.19 13.20
CA THR A 192 -8.37 -10.01 12.36
C THR A 192 -8.11 -10.44 10.93
N THR A 193 -9.08 -11.16 10.38
CA THR A 193 -9.11 -11.65 8.99
C THR A 193 -10.39 -11.21 8.31
N THR A 194 -10.83 -10.00 8.67
CA THR A 194 -12.03 -9.39 8.13
C THR A 194 -11.63 -8.31 7.13
N LEU A 195 -12.04 -8.48 5.88
CA LEU A 195 -11.71 -7.59 4.77
C LEU A 195 -12.94 -6.82 4.30
N ILE A 196 -12.79 -5.54 3.99
CA ILE A 196 -13.85 -4.72 3.40
C ILE A 196 -13.77 -4.90 1.88
N LEU A 197 -14.46 -5.93 1.39
CA LEU A 197 -14.38 -6.35 -0.01
C LEU A 197 -15.76 -6.54 -0.65
N ARG A 198 -16.80 -6.94 0.10
CA ARG A 198 -18.07 -7.44 -0.46
C ARG A 198 -18.74 -6.44 -1.41
N LYS A 199 -18.64 -5.14 -1.08
CA LYS A 199 -19.21 -4.04 -1.87
C LYS A 199 -18.19 -3.34 -2.79
N ARG A 200 -16.90 -3.69 -2.74
CA ARG A 200 -15.80 -2.99 -3.43
C ARG A 200 -15.55 -3.57 -4.82
N LYS A 201 -16.49 -3.41 -5.74
CA LYS A 201 -16.43 -4.05 -7.08
C LYS A 201 -15.75 -3.21 -8.18
N GLY A 202 -15.30 -2.00 -7.87
CA GLY A 202 -14.75 -1.05 -8.86
C GLY A 202 -13.48 -1.54 -9.56
N PHE A 203 -12.60 -2.23 -8.82
CA PHE A 203 -11.37 -2.80 -9.39
C PHE A 203 -11.67 -3.93 -10.37
N VAL A 204 -12.68 -4.78 -10.10
CA VAL A 204 -13.14 -5.84 -11.02
C VAL A 204 -13.73 -5.23 -12.29
N ARG A 205 -14.56 -4.19 -12.16
CA ARG A 205 -15.10 -3.46 -13.31
C ARG A 205 -13.98 -2.92 -14.19
N THR A 206 -12.99 -2.26 -13.57
CA THR A 206 -11.84 -1.70 -14.28
C THR A 206 -11.02 -2.81 -14.96
N ALA A 207 -10.79 -3.93 -14.28
CA ALA A 207 -10.08 -5.07 -14.85
C ALA A 207 -10.78 -5.63 -16.11
N LEU A 208 -12.10 -5.81 -16.07
CA LEU A 208 -12.90 -6.22 -17.23
C LEU A 208 -12.81 -5.22 -18.37
N GLN A 209 -12.85 -3.92 -18.11
CA GLN A 209 -12.77 -2.88 -19.15
C GLN A 209 -11.46 -2.91 -19.95
N HIS A 210 -10.37 -3.28 -19.29
CA HIS A 210 -9.04 -3.32 -19.90
C HIS A 210 -8.55 -4.73 -20.24
N GLY A 211 -9.33 -5.78 -19.94
CA GLY A 211 -8.87 -7.17 -20.06
C GLY A 211 -7.71 -7.51 -19.12
N ALA A 212 -7.52 -6.74 -18.05
CA ALA A 212 -6.47 -6.99 -17.06
C ALA A 212 -6.88 -8.15 -16.15
N HIS A 213 -5.96 -9.05 -15.85
CA HIS A 213 -6.25 -10.20 -15.00
C HIS A 213 -6.22 -9.80 -13.52
N LEU A 214 -7.06 -10.42 -12.70
CA LEU A 214 -7.14 -10.12 -11.27
C LEU A 214 -6.20 -11.04 -10.49
N VAL A 215 -5.35 -10.48 -9.64
CA VAL A 215 -4.42 -11.26 -8.82
C VAL A 215 -4.87 -11.15 -7.35
N PRO A 216 -5.40 -12.22 -6.74
CA PRO A 216 -5.68 -12.25 -5.31
C PRO A 216 -4.35 -12.27 -4.54
N THR A 217 -4.20 -11.42 -3.53
CA THR A 217 -2.97 -11.34 -2.74
C THR A 217 -3.31 -11.10 -1.28
N PHE A 218 -2.74 -11.93 -0.40
CA PHE A 218 -2.96 -11.86 1.03
C PHE A 218 -1.63 -11.70 1.78
N THR A 219 -1.58 -10.81 2.75
CA THR A 219 -0.41 -10.53 3.58
C THR A 219 -0.67 -10.92 5.03
N PHE A 220 -0.08 -12.04 5.45
CA PHE A 220 -0.12 -12.52 6.82
C PHE A 220 0.83 -11.68 7.70
N GLY A 221 0.42 -11.38 8.93
CA GLY A 221 1.23 -10.64 9.91
C GLY A 221 1.17 -9.11 9.78
N GLU A 222 0.47 -8.57 8.76
CA GLU A 222 0.39 -7.13 8.50
C GLU A 222 -0.42 -6.37 9.57
N THR A 223 -1.42 -6.99 10.21
CA THR A 223 -2.25 -6.35 11.24
C THR A 223 -1.69 -6.54 12.65
N GLU A 224 -0.63 -7.34 12.79
CA GLU A 224 -0.02 -7.78 14.05
C GLU A 224 1.16 -6.90 14.48
N VAL A 225 1.59 -5.97 13.61
CA VAL A 225 2.74 -5.10 13.86
C VAL A 225 2.43 -3.90 14.76
N PHE A 226 1.15 -3.64 15.05
CA PHE A 226 0.70 -2.59 15.95
C PHE A 226 -0.61 -3.01 16.63
N ASP A 227 -0.83 -2.50 17.84
CA ASP A 227 -2.15 -2.48 18.46
C ASP A 227 -2.85 -1.18 18.13
N GLN A 228 -4.14 -1.25 17.79
CA GLN A 228 -4.97 -0.09 17.50
C GLN A 228 -6.08 0.07 18.53
N VAL A 229 -6.31 1.30 18.98
CA VAL A 229 -7.44 1.66 19.83
C VAL A 229 -8.66 1.90 18.95
N LEU A 230 -9.66 1.04 19.08
CA LEU A 230 -10.96 1.21 18.43
C LEU A 230 -11.90 2.00 19.33
N PHE A 231 -12.52 3.02 18.77
CA PHE A 231 -13.46 3.87 19.50
C PHE A 231 -14.90 3.45 19.18
N HIS A 232 -15.70 3.23 20.23
CA HIS A 232 -17.13 2.95 20.07
C HIS A 232 -17.85 4.10 19.35
N GLU A 233 -18.86 3.80 18.54
CA GLU A 233 -19.52 4.79 17.66
C GLU A 233 -20.15 5.96 18.43
N SER A 234 -20.59 5.72 19.66
CA SER A 234 -21.15 6.75 20.54
C SER A 234 -20.10 7.71 21.12
N SER A 235 -18.81 7.37 21.07
CA SER A 235 -17.74 8.13 21.71
C SER A 235 -17.42 9.45 21.02
N ARG A 236 -16.93 10.42 21.79
CA ARG A 236 -16.47 11.72 21.25
C ARG A 236 -15.33 11.56 20.26
N MET A 237 -14.42 10.62 20.52
CA MET A 237 -13.27 10.37 19.66
C MET A 237 -13.69 9.78 18.31
N TYR A 238 -14.65 8.85 18.29
CA TYR A 238 -15.20 8.33 17.03
C TYR A 238 -15.82 9.45 16.18
N LYS A 239 -16.62 10.33 16.81
CA LYS A 239 -17.19 11.50 16.12
C LYS A 239 -16.11 12.44 15.58
N PHE A 240 -15.03 12.64 16.33
CA PHE A 240 -13.87 13.41 15.86
C PHE A 240 -13.17 12.75 14.66
N GLN A 241 -12.89 11.44 14.71
CA GLN A 241 -12.32 10.70 13.58
C GLN A 241 -13.20 10.80 12.32
N ALA A 242 -14.52 10.68 12.47
CA ALA A 242 -15.47 10.80 11.36
C ALA A 242 -15.48 12.22 10.77
N PHE A 243 -15.41 13.25 11.62
CA PHE A 243 -15.29 14.64 11.19
C PHE A 243 -13.97 14.90 10.46
N PHE A 244 -12.85 14.47 11.05
CA PHE A 244 -11.51 14.62 10.49
C PHE A 244 -11.41 13.97 9.10
N ARG A 245 -11.89 12.73 8.97
CA ARG A 245 -12.02 12.05 7.67
C ARG A 245 -12.78 12.86 6.64
N ARG A 246 -13.92 13.44 7.03
CA ARG A 246 -14.76 14.19 6.10
C ARG A 246 -14.03 15.40 5.52
N ILE A 247 -13.14 16.01 6.30
CA ILE A 247 -12.35 17.18 5.87
C ILE A 247 -11.13 16.76 5.07
N PHE A 248 -10.33 15.83 5.60
CA PHE A 248 -8.99 15.55 5.08
C PHE A 248 -8.91 14.32 4.18
N GLY A 249 -9.96 13.49 4.13
CA GLY A 249 -10.02 12.28 3.30
C GLY A 249 -9.17 11.11 3.80
N PHE A 250 -8.47 11.27 4.93
CA PHE A 250 -7.77 10.20 5.67
C PHE A 250 -8.16 10.27 7.14
N TYR A 251 -7.88 9.20 7.89
CA TYR A 251 -8.30 9.11 9.29
C TYR A 251 -7.11 9.28 10.23
N PHE A 252 -7.44 9.75 11.43
CA PHE A 252 -6.56 9.75 12.58
C PHE A 252 -6.70 8.41 13.32
N CYS A 253 -5.73 7.50 13.18
CA CYS A 253 -5.71 6.25 13.94
C CYS A 253 -4.90 6.44 15.23
N VAL A 254 -5.42 5.96 16.37
CA VAL A 254 -4.66 5.88 17.62
C VAL A 254 -4.14 4.45 17.73
N PHE A 255 -2.83 4.29 17.65
CA PHE A 255 -2.17 3.00 17.69
C PHE A 255 -0.88 3.09 18.50
N TYR A 256 -0.41 1.93 18.95
CA TYR A 256 0.83 1.80 19.69
C TYR A 256 1.48 0.45 19.36
N GLY A 257 2.80 0.39 19.54
CA GLY A 257 3.57 -0.82 19.50
C GLY A 257 4.57 -0.81 20.64
N GLN A 258 5.83 -1.11 20.34
CA GLN A 258 6.91 -1.04 21.31
C GLN A 258 7.57 0.34 21.36
N GLY A 259 8.15 0.66 22.51
CA GLY A 259 8.96 1.84 22.75
C GLY A 259 10.43 1.60 22.47
N PHE A 260 11.23 2.63 22.73
CA PHE A 260 12.68 2.58 22.54
C PHE A 260 13.40 1.72 23.59
N HIS A 261 12.75 1.45 24.73
CA HIS A 261 13.22 0.55 25.78
C HIS A 261 12.43 -0.76 25.77
N GLN A 262 13.11 -1.88 26.04
CA GLN A 262 12.47 -3.19 26.08
C GLN A 262 11.26 -3.22 27.01
N GLY A 263 10.12 -3.71 26.52
CA GLY A 263 8.88 -3.84 27.28
C GLY A 263 8.09 -2.55 27.51
N SER A 264 8.58 -1.39 27.06
CA SER A 264 7.80 -0.15 27.08
C SER A 264 6.85 -0.07 25.87
N PRO A 265 5.63 0.47 26.02
CA PRO A 265 4.79 0.82 24.87
C PRO A 265 5.33 2.06 24.17
N GLY A 266 5.08 2.18 22.87
CA GLY A 266 5.54 3.34 22.10
C GLY A 266 5.04 3.37 20.66
N ILE A 267 5.77 4.08 19.81
CA ILE A 267 5.38 4.32 18.40
C ILE A 267 6.07 3.38 17.41
N LEU A 268 6.99 2.53 17.86
CA LEU A 268 7.69 1.59 16.99
C LEU A 268 6.83 0.34 16.80
N PRO A 269 6.77 -0.22 15.59
CA PRO A 269 6.02 -1.45 15.33
C PRO A 269 6.63 -2.64 16.07
N TYR A 270 5.85 -3.67 16.37
CA TYR A 270 6.36 -4.95 16.84
C TYR A 270 7.14 -5.67 15.74
N SER A 271 8.23 -6.35 16.09
CA SER A 271 8.97 -7.23 15.18
C SER A 271 8.19 -8.54 15.01
N ARG A 272 7.30 -8.59 14.01
CA ARG A 272 6.51 -9.75 13.63
C ARG A 272 6.78 -10.10 12.16
N PRO A 273 6.85 -11.40 11.80
CA PRO A 273 6.96 -11.81 10.41
C PRO A 273 5.80 -11.28 9.55
N ILE A 274 6.10 -10.72 8.38
CA ILE A 274 5.10 -10.33 7.38
C ILE A 274 5.30 -11.16 6.12
N VAL A 275 4.28 -11.90 5.67
CA VAL A 275 4.38 -12.76 4.49
C VAL A 275 3.27 -12.44 3.51
N THR A 276 3.63 -11.90 2.35
CA THR A 276 2.70 -11.66 1.24
C THR A 276 2.71 -12.85 0.29
N VAL A 277 1.56 -13.49 0.12
CA VAL A 277 1.34 -14.55 -0.86
C VAL A 277 0.58 -13.98 -2.06
N VAL A 278 1.21 -14.05 -3.23
CA VAL A 278 0.63 -13.67 -4.52
C VAL A 278 0.00 -14.90 -5.15
N GLY A 279 -1.32 -14.92 -5.25
CA GLY A 279 -2.11 -16.02 -5.80
C GLY A 279 -2.11 -16.12 -7.32
N GLU A 280 -2.74 -17.18 -7.82
CA GLU A 280 -2.95 -17.41 -9.26
C GLU A 280 -3.81 -16.31 -9.89
N PRO A 281 -3.44 -15.79 -11.08
CA PRO A 281 -4.23 -14.77 -11.76
C PRO A 281 -5.57 -15.33 -12.27
N LEU A 282 -6.67 -14.69 -11.87
CA LEU A 282 -7.97 -14.93 -12.48
C LEU A 282 -8.02 -14.25 -13.86
N LEU A 283 -8.16 -15.06 -14.91
CA LEU A 283 -8.23 -14.58 -16.29
C LEU A 283 -9.56 -13.90 -16.57
N LEU A 284 -9.49 -12.69 -17.12
CA LEU A 284 -10.66 -11.87 -17.44
C LEU A 284 -10.69 -11.55 -18.94
N PRO A 285 -11.87 -11.57 -19.57
CA PRO A 285 -12.05 -11.02 -20.91
C PRO A 285 -12.01 -9.49 -20.87
N GLN A 286 -11.71 -8.87 -22.03
CA GLN A 286 -11.86 -7.44 -22.21
C GLN A 286 -13.28 -7.09 -22.69
N ILE A 287 -13.98 -6.27 -21.91
CA ILE A 287 -15.37 -5.87 -22.17
C ILE A 287 -15.52 -4.40 -21.79
N GLU A 288 -15.68 -3.54 -22.80
CA GLU A 288 -15.69 -2.07 -22.63
C GLU A 288 -16.77 -1.58 -21.64
N LYS A 289 -17.96 -2.21 -21.67
CA LYS A 289 -19.12 -1.88 -20.83
C LYS A 289 -19.63 -3.13 -20.13
N PRO A 290 -18.94 -3.63 -19.08
CA PRO A 290 -19.34 -4.87 -18.41
C PRO A 290 -20.65 -4.65 -17.65
N SER A 291 -21.58 -5.60 -17.76
CA SER A 291 -22.83 -5.56 -16.99
C SER A 291 -22.57 -5.74 -15.49
N GLN A 292 -23.51 -5.28 -14.65
CA GLN A 292 -23.37 -5.45 -13.20
C GLN A 292 -23.33 -6.93 -12.80
N GLU A 293 -24.11 -7.79 -13.47
CA GLU A 293 -24.11 -9.24 -13.26
C GLU A 293 -22.74 -9.86 -13.54
N MET A 294 -22.07 -9.40 -14.59
CA MET A 294 -20.74 -9.88 -14.95
C MET A 294 -19.69 -9.43 -13.94
N VAL A 295 -19.74 -8.16 -13.53
CA VAL A 295 -18.89 -7.64 -12.45
C VAL A 295 -19.09 -8.46 -11.17
N ASP A 296 -20.35 -8.79 -10.84
CA ASP A 296 -20.69 -9.57 -9.66
C ASP A 296 -20.17 -11.01 -9.73
N LYS A 297 -20.30 -11.64 -10.90
CA LYS A 297 -19.74 -12.98 -11.17
C LYS A 297 -18.22 -13.01 -10.95
N TYR A 298 -17.47 -12.12 -11.60
CA TYR A 298 -16.00 -12.10 -11.48
C TYR A 298 -15.54 -11.66 -10.09
N HIS A 299 -16.29 -10.79 -9.42
CA HIS A 299 -16.03 -10.43 -8.03
C HIS A 299 -16.22 -11.62 -7.08
N ALA A 300 -17.27 -12.43 -7.27
CA ALA A 300 -17.47 -13.65 -6.50
C ALA A 300 -16.34 -14.67 -6.73
N LEU A 301 -15.90 -14.86 -7.98
CA LEU A 301 -14.74 -15.70 -8.31
C LEU A 301 -13.45 -15.20 -7.65
N TYR A 302 -13.23 -13.88 -7.65
CA TYR A 302 -12.09 -13.27 -6.97
C TYR A 302 -12.11 -13.51 -5.45
N MET A 303 -13.28 -13.34 -4.81
CA MET A 303 -13.45 -13.60 -3.37
C MET A 303 -13.21 -15.07 -3.02
N ASP A 304 -13.71 -16.00 -3.85
CA ASP A 304 -13.48 -17.44 -3.68
C ASP A 304 -11.98 -17.79 -3.82
N ALA A 305 -11.31 -17.26 -4.85
CA ALA A 305 -9.87 -17.45 -5.04
C ALA A 305 -9.05 -16.89 -3.86
N LEU A 306 -9.41 -15.71 -3.33
CA LEU A 306 -8.76 -15.12 -2.16
C LEU A 306 -8.99 -15.96 -0.89
N SER A 307 -10.20 -16.48 -0.67
CA SER A 307 -10.48 -17.39 0.44
C SER A 307 -9.67 -18.67 0.32
N LYS A 308 -9.61 -19.31 -0.85
CA LYS A 308 -8.79 -20.51 -1.09
C LYS A 308 -7.31 -20.25 -0.84
N LEU A 309 -6.80 -19.09 -1.29
CA LEU A 309 -5.42 -18.68 -1.04
C LEU A 309 -5.14 -18.53 0.46
N PHE A 310 -6.04 -17.87 1.19
CA PHE A 310 -5.94 -17.73 2.64
C PHE A 310 -5.95 -19.10 3.32
N GLU A 311 -6.96 -19.93 3.07
CA GLU A 311 -7.13 -21.24 3.68
C GLU A 311 -5.91 -22.16 3.46
N LYS A 312 -5.34 -22.16 2.26
CA LYS A 312 -4.14 -22.95 1.93
C LYS A 312 -2.91 -22.58 2.75
N HIS A 313 -2.78 -21.32 3.17
CA HIS A 313 -1.56 -20.78 3.76
C HIS A 313 -1.71 -20.35 5.23
N LYS A 314 -2.92 -20.28 5.77
CA LYS A 314 -3.20 -19.69 7.09
C LYS A 314 -2.43 -20.37 8.24
N THR A 315 -2.40 -21.69 8.28
CA THR A 315 -1.74 -22.46 9.36
C THR A 315 -0.22 -22.35 9.27
N GLN A 316 0.32 -22.33 8.04
CA GLN A 316 1.75 -22.12 7.78
C GLN A 316 2.25 -20.77 8.33
N TYR A 317 1.40 -19.73 8.30
CA TYR A 317 1.76 -18.37 8.70
C TYR A 317 1.10 -17.91 10.01
N GLY A 318 0.75 -18.86 10.89
CA GLY A 318 0.45 -18.58 12.29
C GLY A 318 -1.02 -18.30 12.62
N CYS A 319 -1.93 -18.39 11.65
CA CYS A 319 -3.36 -18.38 11.94
C CYS A 319 -3.83 -19.77 12.43
N SER A 320 -4.88 -19.81 13.26
CA SER A 320 -5.47 -21.09 13.67
C SER A 320 -6.22 -21.76 12.51
N ASP A 321 -6.35 -23.08 12.58
CA ASP A 321 -7.15 -23.83 11.60
C ASP A 321 -8.64 -23.43 11.61
N SER A 322 -9.15 -22.99 12.76
CA SER A 322 -10.53 -22.50 12.90
C SER A 322 -10.74 -21.07 12.39
N GLN A 323 -9.67 -20.31 12.15
CA GLN A 323 -9.75 -18.93 11.68
C GLN A 323 -10.24 -18.89 10.23
N LYS A 324 -11.21 -18.01 9.95
CA LYS A 324 -11.84 -17.89 8.63
C LYS A 324 -11.69 -16.48 8.10
N LEU A 325 -11.48 -16.37 6.79
CA LEU A 325 -11.52 -15.09 6.08
C LEU A 325 -12.97 -14.62 5.95
N LEU A 326 -13.25 -13.41 6.45
CA LEU A 326 -14.57 -12.80 6.41
C LEU A 326 -14.57 -11.58 5.49
N PHE A 327 -15.64 -11.39 4.74
CA PHE A 327 -15.81 -10.25 3.85
C PHE A 327 -16.96 -9.36 4.31
N LEU A 328 -16.69 -8.07 4.53
CA LEU A 328 -17.67 -7.03 4.85
C LEU A 328 -18.10 -6.23 3.62
#